data_AF-A0A927ZP08-F1
#
_entry.id   AF-A0A927ZP08-F1
#
_cell.length_a   1.000
_cell.length_b   1.000
_cell.length_c   1.000
_cell.angle_alpha   90.00
_cell.angle_beta   90.00
_cell.angle_gamma   90.00
#
_symmetry.space_group_name_H-M   'P 1'
#
loop_
_entity.id
_entity.type
_entity.pdbx_description
1 polymer ?
#
loop_
_entity_poly.entity_id
_entity_poly.type
_entity_poly.pdbx_seq_one_letter_code
_entity_poly.pdbx_strand_id
1 'polypeptide(L)' 'MNRILRGCDLKHPGYSCHILRHSCGTNLYSETKDIRLVQEQLRHSDPKMTARYAHVHERMTNRHTEKLAPKID' A
#
# COMPACT_ATOMS: atom_id res chain seq x y z
N MET A 1 6.55 -13.21 -13.36
CA MET A 1 6.00 -12.47 -12.19
C MET A 1 4.66 -11.76 -12.40
N ASN A 2 4.25 -11.37 -13.62
CA ASN A 2 2.95 -10.70 -13.84
C ASN A 2 1.76 -11.64 -14.11
N ARG A 3 1.93 -12.97 -13.99
CA ARG A 3 0.90 -13.96 -14.33
C ARG A 3 -0.35 -13.78 -13.45
N ILE A 4 -0.17 -13.50 -12.16
CA ILE A 4 -1.27 -13.26 -11.21
C ILE A 4 -2.06 -12.02 -11.61
N LEU A 5 -1.38 -10.90 -11.90
CA LEU A 5 -2.05 -9.66 -12.32
C LEU A 5 -2.83 -9.83 -13.63
N ARG A 6 -2.32 -10.65 -14.57
CA ARG A 6 -3.04 -10.97 -15.81
C ARG A 6 -4.24 -11.88 -15.57
N GLY A 7 -4.12 -12.86 -14.68
CA GLY A 7 -5.21 -13.80 -14.37
C GLY A 7 -6.39 -13.16 -13.64
N CYS A 8 -6.16 -12.04 -12.95
CA CYS A 8 -7.21 -11.28 -12.27
C CYS A 8 -7.66 -10.02 -13.03
N ASP A 9 -7.21 -9.83 -14.27
CA ASP A 9 -7.48 -8.63 -15.09
C ASP A 9 -7.06 -7.29 -14.43
N LEU A 10 -6.02 -7.32 -13.59
CA LEU A 10 -5.49 -6.14 -12.89
C LEU A 10 -4.21 -5.59 -13.55
N LYS A 11 -3.83 -6.13 -14.72
CA LYS A 11 -2.55 -5.80 -15.35
C LYS A 11 -2.64 -4.51 -16.18
N HIS A 12 -2.16 -3.41 -15.60
CA HIS A 12 -2.03 -2.11 -16.25
C HIS A 12 -0.58 -1.80 -16.67
N PRO A 13 -0.33 -0.87 -17.61
CA PRO A 13 1.00 -0.33 -17.89
C PRO A 13 1.66 0.18 -16.59
N GLY A 14 2.93 -0.17 -16.38
CA GLY A 14 3.66 0.19 -15.15
C GLY A 14 3.38 -0.68 -13.91
N TYR A 15 2.32 -1.50 -13.88
CA TYR A 15 2.02 -2.33 -12.71
C TYR A 15 2.83 -3.63 -12.76
N SER A 16 3.46 -4.00 -11.65
CA SER A 16 4.15 -5.29 -11.49
C SER A 16 3.69 -5.96 -10.21
N CYS A 17 4.03 -7.23 -10.00
CA CYS A 17 3.70 -7.93 -8.75
C CYS A 17 4.21 -7.21 -7.48
N HIS A 18 5.17 -6.29 -7.62
CA HIS A 18 5.64 -5.45 -6.52
C HIS A 18 4.54 -4.56 -5.92
N ILE A 19 3.50 -4.21 -6.70
CA ILE A 19 2.34 -3.47 -6.20
C ILE A 19 1.64 -4.22 -5.06
N LEU A 20 1.60 -5.55 -5.11
CA LEU A 20 0.99 -6.38 -4.08
C LEU A 20 1.76 -6.29 -2.76
N ARG A 21 3.11 -6.24 -2.84
CA ARG A 21 3.96 -6.01 -1.66
C ARG A 21 3.73 -4.62 -1.08
N HIS A 22 3.55 -3.61 -1.92
CA HIS A 22 3.21 -2.27 -1.45
C HIS A 22 1.84 -2.22 -0.77
N SER A 23 0.80 -2.81 -1.37
CA SER A 23 -0.52 -2.91 -0.78
C SER A 23 -0.49 -3.63 0.56
N CYS A 24 0.24 -4.74 0.66
CA CYS A 24 0.42 -5.47 1.91
C CYS A 24 1.06 -4.60 3.01
N GLY A 25 2.17 -3.91 2.71
CA GLY A 25 2.84 -3.05 3.69
C GLY A 25 2.01 -1.86 4.15
N THR A 26 1.29 -1.20 3.22
CA THR A 26 0.38 -0.10 3.56
C THR A 26 -0.78 -0.57 4.43
N ASN A 27 -1.42 -1.70 4.09
CA ASN A 27 -2.55 -2.23 4.85
C ASN A 27 -2.11 -2.70 6.25
N LEU A 28 -0.98 -3.40 6.33
CA LEU A 28 -0.44 -3.87 7.59
C LEU A 28 -0.11 -2.71 8.53
N TYR A 29 0.55 -1.66 8.01
CA TYR A 29 0.79 -0.46 8.80
C TYR A 29 -0.49 0.27 9.19
N SER A 30 -1.49 0.31 8.29
CA SER A 30 -2.77 0.95 8.58
C SER A 30 -3.49 0.29 9.76
N GLU A 31 -3.41 -1.03 9.88
CA GLU A 31 -4.02 -1.80 10.97
C GLU A 31 -3.21 -1.70 12.26
N THR A 32 -1.89 -1.94 12.21
CA THR A 32 -1.08 -2.09 13.42
C THR A 32 -0.49 -0.79 13.94
N LYS A 33 -0.32 0.22 13.07
CA LYS A 33 0.50 1.43 13.30
C LYS A 33 1.94 1.14 13.73
N ASP A 34 2.40 -0.10 13.62
CA ASP A 34 3.73 -0.54 14.03
C ASP A 34 4.64 -0.73 12.82
N ILE A 35 5.59 0.18 12.65
CA ILE A 35 6.53 0.15 11.52
C ILE A 35 7.59 -0.95 11.64
N ARG A 36 7.92 -1.41 12.86
CA ARG A 36 8.88 -2.49 13.09
C ARG A 36 8.27 -3.83 12.70
N LEU A 37 7.02 -4.05 13.09
CA LEU A 37 6.26 -5.23 12.66
C LEU A 37 6.17 -5.30 11.12
N VAL A 38 5.89 -4.19 10.45
CA VAL A 38 5.84 -4.16 8.97
C VAL A 38 7.21 -4.43 8.36
N GLN A 39 8.29 -3.92 8.96
CA GLN A 39 9.65 -4.16 8.50
C GLN A 39 10.03 -5.65 8.60
N GLU A 40 9.72 -6.29 9.73
CA GLU A 40 9.98 -7.72 9.97
C GLU A 40 9.16 -8.60 9.03
N GLN A 41 7.87 -8.32 8.90
CA GLN A 41 6.96 -9.09 8.05
C GLN A 41 7.37 -9.03 6.58
N LEU A 42 7.80 -7.86 6.12
CA LEU A 42 8.29 -7.68 4.74
C LEU A 42 9.78 -7.99 4.59
N ARG A 43 10.49 -8.32 5.68
CA ARG A 43 11.94 -8.62 5.68
C ARG A 43 12.76 -7.52 4.99
N HIS A 44 12.47 -6.26 5.30
CA HIS A 44 13.24 -5.14 4.79
C HIS A 44 14.52 -4.96 5.60
N SER A 45 15.66 -5.14 4.93
CA SER A 45 16.98 -4.91 5.53
C SER A 45 17.21 -3.44 5.88
N ASP A 46 16.67 -2.52 5.07
CA ASP A 46 16.73 -1.08 5.32
C ASP A 46 15.38 -0.55 5.83
N PRO A 47 15.30 0.01 7.06
CA PRO A 47 14.08 0.60 7.59
C PRO A 47 13.54 1.77 6.74
N LYS A 48 14.39 2.43 5.93
CA LYS A 48 13.96 3.51 5.02
C LYS A 48 12.94 3.01 3.98
N MET A 49 13.06 1.76 3.53
CA MET A 49 12.09 1.13 2.62
C MET A 49 10.71 1.04 3.27
N THR A 50 10.67 0.69 4.55
CA THR A 50 9.43 0.52 5.32
C THR A 50 8.82 1.86 5.72
N ALA A 51 9.64 2.86 6.06
CA ALA A 51 9.17 4.20 6.46
C ALA A 51 8.20 4.83 5.45
N ARG A 52 8.34 4.51 4.16
CA ARG A 52 7.42 4.93 3.10
C ARG A 52 5.94 4.61 3.41
N TYR A 53 5.65 3.48 4.07
CA TYR A 53 4.28 3.08 4.39
C TYR A 53 3.60 4.03 5.38
N ALA A 54 4.36 4.62 6.31
CA ALA A 54 3.84 5.61 7.24
C ALA A 54 3.40 6.89 6.51
N HIS A 55 4.24 7.38 5.59
CA HIS A 55 3.95 8.57 4.78
C HIS A 55 2.73 8.35 3.86
N VAL A 56 2.63 7.16 3.25
CA VAL A 56 1.47 6.81 2.41
C VAL A 56 0.19 6.80 3.23
N HIS A 57 0.24 6.23 4.44
CA HIS A 57 -0.91 6.18 5.33
C HIS A 57 -1.34 7.58 5.78
N GLU A 58 -0.41 8.45 6.18
CA GLU A 58 -0.69 9.84 6.53
C GLU A 58 -1.35 10.60 5.37
N ARG A 59 -0.87 10.40 4.14
CA ARG A 59 -1.50 11.00 2.95
C ARG A 59 -2.93 10.50 2.72
N MET A 60 -3.20 9.23 3.03
CA MET A 60 -4.55 8.66 2.92
C MET A 60 -5.48 9.25 3.99
N THR A 61 -5.05 9.33 5.25
CA THR A 61 -5.87 9.89 6.35
C THR A 61 -6.09 11.38 6.23
N ASN A 62 -5.11 12.13 5.71
CA ASN A 62 -5.21 13.57 5.51
C ASN A 62 -5.93 13.94 4.20
N ARG A 63 -6.58 12.98 3.53
CA ARG A 63 -7.32 13.22 2.30
C ARG A 63 -8.69 13.83 2.60
N HIS A 64 -8.69 15.14 2.85
CA HIS A 64 -9.90 15.94 3.10
C HIS A 64 -10.88 15.94 1.92
N THR A 65 -10.42 15.61 0.71
CA THR A 65 -11.26 15.50 -0.49
C THR A 65 -12.25 14.35 -0.44
N GLU A 66 -12.11 13.41 0.49
CA GLU A 66 -13.14 12.38 0.74
C GLU A 66 -14.49 13.02 1.12
N LYS A 67 -14.47 14.12 1.87
CA LYS A 67 -15.68 14.88 2.25
C LYS A 67 -16.38 15.54 1.06
N LEU A 68 -15.67 15.68 -0.06
CA LEU A 68 -16.15 16.30 -1.29
C LEU A 68 -16.61 15.27 -2.32
N ALA A 69 -16.49 13.97 -2.03
CA ALA A 69 -16.90 12.93 -2.97
C ALA A 69 -18.42 13.01 -3.19
N PRO A 70 -18.89 13.13 -4.45
CA PRO A 70 -20.32 13.10 -4.74
C PRO A 70 -20.87 11.75 -4.25
N LYS A 71 -21.95 11.80 -3.45
CA LYS A 71 -22.69 10.60 -3.09
C LYS A 71 -23.33 10.11 -4.39
N ILE A 72 -22.82 9.00 -4.91
CA ILE A 72 -23.44 8.31 -6.03
C ILE A 72 -24.52 7.44 -5.39
N ASP A 73 -25.78 7.85 -5.57
CA ASP A 73 -26.96 7.04 -5.25
C ASP A 73 -27.11 5.88 -6.25
#